data_AF-A0A2N5KB34-F1
#
_entry.id   AF-A0A2N5KB34-F1
#
_cell.length_a   1.000
_cell.length_b   1.000
_cell.length_c   1.000
_cell.angle_alpha   90.00
_cell.angle_beta   90.00
_cell.angle_gamma   90.00
#
_symmetry.space_group_name_H-M   'P 1'
#
loop_
_entity.id
_entity.type
_entity.pdbx_description
1 polymer ?
#
loop_
_entity_poly.entity_id
_entity_poly.type
_entity_poly.pdbx_seq_one_letter_code
_entity_poly.pdbx_strand_id
1 'polypeptide(L)'
;WPSDKWHSSWLYTTGHVMLALQASRHRDALLAAVDALLTHQHLDGGWGSAGTTAEETAYAVLALQYVQQQLTLPQVGAALNRAKEWLLEQYRPFASTGLKRWIGKETYRPLRIARAFELSALLALLLDQGDE
;
A
#
# COMPACT_ATOMS: atom_id res chain seq x y z
N TRP A 1 -2.38 6.79 18.79
CA TRP A 1 -2.11 8.13 18.24
C TRP A 1 -3.02 8.31 17.04
N PRO A 2 -3.84 9.37 16.95
CA PRO A 2 -4.74 9.47 15.81
C PRO A 2 -3.95 10.07 14.65
N SER A 3 -3.46 9.21 13.76
CA SER A 3 -2.80 9.53 12.48
C SER A 3 -1.47 10.30 12.53
N ASP A 4 -0.68 10.10 11.47
CA ASP A 4 0.50 10.89 11.16
C ASP A 4 0.12 12.37 10.92
N LYS A 5 1.04 13.28 11.25
CA LYS A 5 0.77 14.73 11.15
C LYS A 5 0.72 15.24 9.70
N TRP A 6 1.25 14.46 8.76
CA TRP A 6 1.45 14.85 7.37
C TRP A 6 0.51 14.11 6.43
N HIS A 7 -0.03 12.97 6.85
CA HIS A 7 -0.90 12.14 6.04
C HIS A 7 -2.07 11.53 6.82
N SER A 8 -3.29 11.72 6.31
CA SER A 8 -4.52 11.25 6.95
C SER A 8 -4.85 9.77 6.73
N SER A 9 -4.21 9.10 5.77
CA SER A 9 -4.37 7.65 5.60
C SER A 9 -3.54 6.87 6.62
N TRP A 10 -4.17 5.94 7.32
CA TRP A 10 -3.49 5.00 8.20
C TRP A 10 -2.54 4.08 7.41
N LEU A 11 -2.86 3.74 6.16
CA LEU A 11 -2.06 2.88 5.29
C LEU A 11 -0.69 3.48 4.98
N TYR A 12 -0.65 4.80 4.76
CA TYR A 12 0.62 5.53 4.58
C TYR A 12 1.52 5.36 5.82
N THR A 13 0.95 5.60 7.00
CA THR A 13 1.71 5.56 8.25
C THR A 13 2.18 4.13 8.56
N THR A 14 1.25 3.17 8.50
CA THR A 14 1.53 1.76 8.76
C THR A 14 2.56 1.20 7.78
N GLY A 15 2.42 1.47 6.48
CA GLY A 15 3.36 1.00 5.47
C GLY A 15 4.78 1.51 5.70
N HIS A 16 4.95 2.81 5.99
CA HIS A 16 6.27 3.37 6.29
C HIS A 16 6.87 2.80 7.58
N VAL A 17 6.05 2.59 8.62
CA VAL A 17 6.51 1.97 9.87
C VAL A 17 6.93 0.53 9.64
N MET A 18 6.18 -0.25 8.86
CA MET A 18 6.56 -1.63 8.52
C MET A 18 7.92 -1.69 7.81
N LEU A 19 8.16 -0.81 6.84
CA LEU A 19 9.46 -0.69 6.16
C LEU A 19 10.58 -0.28 7.13
N ALA A 20 10.31 0.64 8.05
CA ALA A 20 11.30 1.10 9.03
C ALA A 20 11.63 0.05 10.10
N LEU A 21 10.67 -0.82 10.46
CA LEU A 21 10.84 -1.85 11.48
C LEU A 21 11.60 -3.09 10.99
N GLN A 22 12.06 -3.11 9.74
CA GLN A 22 12.71 -4.26 9.09
C GLN A 22 13.76 -5.00 9.93
N ALA A 23 14.68 -4.27 10.54
CA ALA A 23 15.81 -4.81 11.29
C ALA A 23 15.57 -4.73 12.81
N SER A 24 14.33 -4.45 13.21
CA SER A 24 13.99 -4.27 14.61
C SER A 24 13.59 -5.60 15.25
N ARG A 25 13.72 -5.67 16.56
CA ARG A 25 13.21 -6.78 17.38
C ARG A 25 11.67 -6.84 17.47
N HIS A 26 10.95 -5.91 16.84
CA HIS A 26 9.51 -5.75 16.98
C HIS A 26 8.72 -6.56 15.95
N ARG A 27 9.07 -7.84 15.78
CA ARG A 27 8.44 -8.73 14.79
C ARG A 27 6.94 -8.90 15.02
N ASP A 28 6.49 -8.92 16.27
CA ASP A 28 5.06 -9.07 16.59
C ASP A 28 4.24 -7.87 16.08
N ALA A 29 4.79 -6.66 16.16
CA ALA A 29 4.14 -5.46 15.62
C ALA A 29 4.08 -5.50 14.09
N LEU A 30 5.11 -6.02 13.43
CA LEU A 30 5.12 -6.22 11.98
C LEU A 30 4.04 -7.23 11.56
N LEU A 31 3.94 -8.37 12.25
CA LEU A 31 2.92 -9.39 11.96
C LEU A 31 1.50 -8.89 12.23
N ALA A 32 1.30 -8.12 13.29
CA ALA A 32 0.02 -7.46 13.56
C ALA A 32 -0.36 -6.44 12.47
N ALA A 33 0.63 -5.71 11.92
CA ALA A 33 0.39 -4.80 10.81
C ALA A 33 0.05 -5.55 9.51
N VAL A 34 0.72 -6.69 9.23
CA VAL A 34 0.36 -7.58 8.11
C VAL A 34 -1.08 -8.05 8.25
N ASP A 35 -1.47 -8.57 9.42
CA ASP A 35 -2.83 -9.05 9.69
C ASP A 35 -3.89 -7.95 9.49
N ALA A 36 -3.60 -6.73 9.97
CA ALA A 36 -4.46 -5.57 9.76
C ALA A 36 -4.60 -5.22 8.27
N LEU A 37 -3.51 -5.23 7.50
CA LEU A 37 -3.57 -4.98 6.05
C LEU A 37 -4.39 -6.06 5.35
N LEU A 38 -4.21 -7.34 5.67
CA LEU A 38 -4.97 -8.43 5.06
C LEU A 38 -6.46 -8.35 5.40
N THR A 39 -6.79 -8.05 6.65
CA THR A 39 -8.18 -7.94 7.13
C THR A 39 -8.93 -6.77 6.49
N HIS A 40 -8.25 -5.66 6.23
CA HIS A 40 -8.84 -4.44 5.67
C HIS A 40 -8.68 -4.32 4.15
N GLN A 41 -8.23 -5.36 3.44
CA GLN A 41 -8.31 -5.38 1.99
C GLN A 41 -9.78 -5.49 1.57
N HIS A 42 -10.19 -4.65 0.62
CA HIS A 42 -11.54 -4.67 0.10
C HIS A 42 -11.76 -5.88 -0.81
N LEU A 43 -13.04 -6.23 -1.05
CA LEU A 43 -13.43 -7.34 -1.93
C LEU A 43 -12.95 -7.17 -3.38
N ASP A 44 -12.77 -5.93 -3.82
CA ASP A 44 -12.24 -5.60 -5.14
C ASP A 44 -10.72 -5.79 -5.25
N GLY A 45 -10.03 -6.06 -4.14
CA GLY A 45 -8.59 -6.32 -4.10
C GLY A 45 -7.73 -5.11 -3.76
N GLY A 46 -8.29 -3.90 -3.65
CA GLY A 46 -7.50 -2.74 -3.23
C GLY A 46 -7.69 -2.37 -1.75
N TRP A 47 -7.12 -1.22 -1.39
CA TRP A 47 -7.31 -0.60 -0.08
C TRP A 47 -7.74 0.86 -0.21
N GLY A 48 -8.45 1.34 0.81
CA GLY A 48 -8.57 2.77 1.07
C GLY A 48 -9.57 3.12 2.16
N SER A 49 -9.36 4.26 2.82
CA SER A 49 -10.10 4.61 4.04
C SER A 49 -11.53 5.12 3.79
N ALA A 50 -11.84 5.57 2.56
CA ALA A 50 -13.16 6.08 2.16
C ALA A 50 -13.63 5.48 0.83
N GLY A 51 -13.15 4.27 0.53
CA GLY A 51 -13.22 3.64 -0.78
C GLY A 51 -11.82 3.35 -1.33
N THR A 52 -11.75 2.40 -2.25
CA THR A 52 -10.48 1.92 -2.81
C THR A 52 -9.79 3.00 -3.62
N THR A 53 -8.50 3.24 -3.38
CA THR A 53 -7.70 4.19 -4.16
C THR A 53 -6.36 3.59 -4.56
N ALA A 54 -5.82 4.01 -5.71
CA ALA A 54 -4.53 3.53 -6.20
C ALA A 54 -3.37 3.92 -5.27
N GLU A 55 -3.41 5.13 -4.70
CA GLU A 55 -2.40 5.62 -3.76
C GLU A 55 -2.37 4.80 -2.46
N GLU A 56 -3.53 4.56 -1.84
CA GLU A 56 -3.61 3.77 -0.61
C GLU A 56 -3.30 2.28 -0.84
N THR A 57 -3.75 1.74 -1.98
CA THR A 57 -3.39 0.38 -2.43
C THR A 57 -1.89 0.25 -2.63
N ALA A 58 -1.23 1.25 -3.20
CA ALA A 58 0.22 1.25 -3.40
C ALA A 58 0.99 1.20 -2.07
N TYR A 59 0.54 1.93 -1.03
CA TYR A 59 1.16 1.87 0.30
C TYR A 59 1.08 0.46 0.90
N ALA A 60 -0.09 -0.18 0.80
CA ALA A 60 -0.29 -1.54 1.29
C ALA A 60 0.56 -2.56 0.51
N VAL A 61 0.57 -2.47 -0.82
CA VAL A 61 1.34 -3.35 -1.71
C VAL A 61 2.83 -3.29 -1.38
N LEU A 62 3.42 -2.09 -1.33
CA LEU A 62 4.85 -1.95 -1.06
C LEU A 62 5.24 -2.50 0.31
N ALA A 63 4.39 -2.30 1.32
CA ALA A 63 4.62 -2.84 2.66
C ALA A 63 4.50 -4.37 2.71
N LEU A 64 3.46 -4.93 2.09
CA LEU A 64 3.22 -6.38 2.04
C LEU A 64 4.27 -7.11 1.19
N GLN A 65 4.65 -6.54 0.06
CA GLN A 65 5.66 -7.12 -0.82
C GLN A 65 7.03 -7.18 -0.14
N TYR A 66 7.37 -6.13 0.62
CA TYR A 66 8.57 -6.16 1.44
C TYR A 66 8.55 -7.31 2.45
N VAL A 67 7.42 -7.51 3.16
CA VAL A 67 7.28 -8.64 4.09
C VAL A 67 7.37 -9.98 3.34
N GLN A 68 6.73 -10.10 2.18
CA GLN A 68 6.71 -11.32 1.39
C GLN A 68 8.11 -11.78 0.96
N GLN A 69 8.99 -10.83 0.64
CA GLN A 69 10.40 -11.10 0.29
C GLN A 69 11.21 -11.66 1.47
N GLN A 70 10.84 -11.32 2.70
CA GLN A 70 11.53 -11.79 3.91
C GLN A 70 10.88 -13.05 4.50
N LEU A 71 9.56 -13.14 4.37
CA LEU A 71 8.70 -14.16 4.93
C LEU A 71 7.67 -14.54 3.86
N THR A 72 7.90 -15.67 3.18
CA THR A 72 6.96 -16.17 2.18
C THR A 72 5.66 -16.60 2.87
N LEU A 73 4.62 -15.76 2.76
CA LEU A 73 3.30 -15.99 3.37
C LEU A 73 2.25 -16.14 2.25
N PRO A 74 1.64 -17.32 2.07
CA PRO A 74 0.67 -17.55 0.98
C PRO A 74 -0.49 -16.56 0.95
N GLN A 75 -1.00 -16.17 2.13
CA GLN A 75 -2.07 -15.20 2.27
C GLN A 75 -1.68 -13.78 1.79
N VAL A 76 -0.40 -13.42 1.94
CA VAL A 76 0.13 -12.15 1.43
C VAL A 76 0.27 -12.20 -0.08
N GLY A 77 0.81 -13.28 -0.64
CA GLY A 77 0.86 -13.48 -2.10
C GLY A 77 -0.52 -13.40 -2.76
N ALA A 78 -1.53 -14.05 -2.17
CA ALA A 78 -2.91 -13.97 -2.66
C ALA A 78 -3.49 -12.54 -2.59
N ALA A 79 -3.21 -11.80 -1.52
CA ALA A 79 -3.63 -10.40 -1.40
C ALA A 79 -2.94 -9.50 -2.44
N LEU A 80 -1.63 -9.68 -2.66
CA LEU A 80 -0.86 -8.95 -3.66
C LEU A 80 -1.37 -9.21 -5.09
N ASN A 81 -1.76 -10.45 -5.41
CA ASN A 81 -2.34 -10.78 -6.71
C ASN A 81 -3.67 -10.06 -6.97
N ARG A 82 -4.58 -10.03 -5.99
CA ARG A 82 -5.84 -9.26 -6.12
C ARG A 82 -5.58 -7.75 -6.28
N ALA A 83 -4.61 -7.23 -5.54
CA ALA A 83 -4.23 -5.82 -5.63
C ALA A 83 -3.66 -5.47 -7.00
N LYS A 84 -2.87 -6.37 -7.59
CA LYS A 84 -2.33 -6.24 -8.95
C LYS A 84 -3.44 -6.20 -9.99
N GLU A 85 -4.39 -7.14 -9.95
CA GLU A 85 -5.54 -7.18 -10.85
C GLU A 85 -6.30 -5.85 -10.79
N TRP A 86 -6.65 -5.39 -9.58
CA TRP A 86 -7.33 -4.11 -9.38
C TRP A 86 -6.52 -2.91 -9.90
N LEU A 87 -5.22 -2.82 -9.59
CA LEU A 87 -4.37 -1.72 -10.03
C LEU A 87 -4.24 -1.65 -11.56
N LEU A 88 -4.15 -2.81 -12.24
CA LEU A 88 -4.12 -2.88 -13.70
C LEU A 88 -5.45 -2.45 -14.30
N GLU A 89 -6.57 -2.93 -13.77
CA GLU A 89 -7.91 -2.55 -14.24
C GLU A 89 -8.21 -1.06 -14.06
N GLN A 90 -7.75 -0.47 -12.95
CA GLN A 90 -7.95 0.94 -12.63
C GLN A 90 -6.85 1.86 -13.19
N TYR A 91 -5.85 1.30 -13.89
CA TYR A 91 -4.76 2.09 -14.43
C TYR A 91 -5.26 3.09 -15.49
N ARG A 92 -5.18 4.39 -15.16
CA ARG A 92 -5.50 5.49 -16.08
C ARG A 92 -4.31 6.44 -16.16
N PRO A 93 -3.43 6.31 -17.16
CA PRO A 93 -2.31 7.24 -17.37
C PRO A 93 -2.77 8.69 -17.37
N PHE A 94 -2.00 9.56 -16.72
CA PHE A 94 -2.20 11.01 -16.69
C PHE A 94 -3.52 11.49 -16.05
N ALA A 95 -4.39 10.58 -15.58
CA ALA A 95 -5.59 10.95 -14.85
C ALA A 95 -5.23 11.35 -13.41
N SER A 96 -5.77 12.48 -12.95
CA SER A 96 -5.67 12.93 -11.56
C SER A 96 -6.86 12.41 -10.74
N THR A 97 -6.94 11.10 -10.53
CA THR A 97 -7.95 10.48 -9.66
C THR A 97 -7.34 10.20 -8.28
N GLY A 98 -8.12 10.40 -7.21
CA GLY A 98 -7.68 10.12 -5.83
C GLY A 98 -8.11 11.17 -4.81
N LEU A 99 -7.89 10.87 -3.54
CA LEU A 99 -8.29 11.71 -2.42
C LEU A 99 -7.15 12.64 -1.97
N LYS A 100 -7.50 13.84 -1.52
CA LYS A 100 -6.56 14.79 -0.91
C LYS A 100 -6.28 14.34 0.53
N ARG A 101 -5.20 13.57 0.72
CA ARG A 101 -4.86 12.96 2.01
C ARG A 101 -3.64 13.57 2.70
N TRP A 102 -2.84 14.35 1.98
CA TRP A 102 -1.69 15.07 2.52
C TRP A 102 -2.14 16.33 3.24
N ILE A 103 -1.50 16.64 4.37
CA ILE A 103 -1.90 17.72 5.28
C ILE A 103 -0.89 18.86 5.17
N GLY A 104 -1.38 20.02 4.71
CA GLY A 104 -0.65 21.30 4.72
C GLY A 104 -1.49 22.37 5.42
N LYS A 105 -1.62 23.55 4.80
CA LYS A 105 -2.65 24.53 5.23
C LYS A 105 -4.06 24.01 4.99
N GLU A 106 -4.23 23.29 3.88
CA GLU A 106 -5.43 22.53 3.52
C GLU A 106 -5.00 21.11 3.15
N THR A 107 -5.96 20.21 3.01
CA THR A 107 -5.66 18.88 2.46
C THR A 107 -5.36 18.99 0.97
N TYR A 108 -4.32 18.28 0.52
CA TYR A 108 -3.92 18.25 -0.88
C TYR A 108 -3.45 16.85 -1.30
N ARG A 109 -3.14 16.71 -2.59
CA ARG A 109 -2.54 15.50 -3.16
C ARG A 109 -1.35 15.88 -4.06
N PRO A 110 -0.10 15.59 -3.66
CA PRO A 110 1.06 15.80 -4.49
C PRO A 110 1.10 14.76 -5.61
N LEU A 111 0.55 15.11 -6.77
CA LEU A 111 0.31 14.18 -7.89
C LEU A 111 1.53 13.35 -8.28
N ARG A 112 2.72 13.97 -8.33
CA ARG A 112 3.96 13.25 -8.71
C ARG A 112 4.39 12.23 -7.66
N ILE A 113 4.21 12.54 -6.38
CA ILE A 113 4.55 11.63 -5.28
C ILE A 113 3.57 10.46 -5.27
N ALA A 114 2.27 10.74 -5.31
CA ALA A 114 1.25 9.70 -5.37
C ALA A 114 1.47 8.78 -6.58
N ARG A 115 1.78 9.36 -7.74
CA ARG A 115 2.06 8.58 -8.95
C ARG A 115 3.33 7.74 -8.84
N ALA A 116 4.37 8.23 -8.18
CA ALA A 116 5.57 7.45 -7.94
C ALA A 116 5.28 6.21 -7.09
N PHE A 117 4.47 6.32 -6.04
CA PHE A 117 4.03 5.18 -5.25
C PHE A 117 3.21 4.18 -6.09
N GLU A 118 2.20 4.66 -6.81
CA GLU A 118 1.35 3.83 -7.68
C GLU A 118 2.18 3.02 -8.69
N LEU A 119 3.10 3.68 -9.40
CA LEU A 119 3.94 3.02 -10.41
C LEU A 119 4.96 2.09 -9.77
N SER A 120 5.52 2.43 -8.61
CA SER A 120 6.47 1.56 -7.91
C SER A 120 5.80 0.29 -7.42
N ALA A 121 4.59 0.41 -6.85
CA ALA A 121 3.80 -0.74 -6.43
C ALA A 121 3.44 -1.64 -7.62
N LEU A 122 2.97 -1.06 -8.71
CA LEU A 122 2.62 -1.82 -9.91
C LEU A 122 3.84 -2.51 -10.54
N LEU A 123 4.97 -1.80 -10.64
CA LEU A 123 6.22 -2.37 -11.13
C LEU A 123 6.67 -3.55 -10.26
N ALA A 124 6.66 -3.38 -8.95
CA ALA A 124 7.10 -4.42 -8.03
C ALA A 124 6.22 -5.68 -8.14
N LEU A 125 4.90 -5.52 -8.28
CA LEU A 125 3.98 -6.64 -8.52
C LEU A 125 4.21 -7.36 -9.86
N LEU A 126 4.62 -6.64 -10.90
CA LEU A 126 4.90 -7.21 -12.22
C LEU A 126 6.23 -7.95 -12.27
N LEU A 127 7.24 -7.48 -11.52
CA LEU A 127 8.55 -8.14 -11.43
C LEU A 127 8.48 -9.47 -10.69
N ASP A 128 7.62 -9.58 -9.67
CA ASP A 128 7.43 -10.80 -8.87
C ASP A 128 6.88 -11.99 -9.69
N GLN A 129 6.37 -11.74 -10.90
CA GLN A 129 5.87 -12.78 -11.82
C GLN A 129 6.92 -13.28 -12.84
N GLY A 130 8.10 -12.68 -12.88
CA GLY A 130 9.14 -13.04 -13.84
C GLY A 130 9.98 -14.26 -13.44
N ASP A 131 9.78 -14.80 -12.24
CA ASP A 131 10.56 -15.90 -11.65
C ASP A 131 9.81 -17.25 -11.62
N GLU A 132 8.68 -17.38 -12.33
CA GLU A 132 8.01 -18.66 -12.67
C GLU A 132 8.30 -19.09 -14.11
#